data_AF-A0ABD3R9K8-F1
#
_entry.id   AF-A0ABD3R9K8-F1
#
_cell.length_a   1.000
_cell.length_b   1.000
_cell.length_c   1.000
_cell.angle_alpha   90.00
_cell.angle_beta   90.00
_cell.angle_gamma   90.00
#
_symmetry.space_group_name_H-M   'P 1'
#
loop_
_entity.id
_entity.type
_entity.pdbx_description
1 polymer ?
#
loop_
_entity_poly.entity_id
_entity_poly.type
_entity_poly.pdbx_seq_one_letter_code
_entity_poly.pdbx_strand_id
1 'polypeptide(L)'
;MPYSPLVQFVVLASTLRPQSTASFSIPAPTPQPSRTSPVPANPPSPHSPPSKCDFRSFEFDPTTGICRRPSTFRYDDDVDDNGGTQYFVVRNVPGNGDCLFHAVLGSVFVSMGMINPDSAYSDAVHSMVLEMRQVVANFLSSPEGTLYVNNRPRKRIVRCRDLLSSAAMAEGMSSEEYLARLRLPGRDGGLYGGGPELTVLSNILRRPISIFHLKQRRRHQSSIAGGGGGQLSRITTDGVVSNAVFFTLDGRQQGPGQSSSPPISSPLKCSWHLNILIVDAGDGQKHACVLLPSVSILHNVRQPSY
;
A
#
# COMPACT_ATOMS: atom_id res chain seq x y z
N MET A 1 24.90 2.48 -20.14
CA MET A 1 23.81 3.06 -19.35
C MET A 1 22.80 1.94 -19.09
N PRO A 2 22.75 1.30 -17.92
CA PRO A 2 21.69 0.35 -17.62
C PRO A 2 20.35 1.09 -17.61
N TYR A 3 19.34 0.52 -18.29
CA TYR A 3 17.99 1.08 -18.35
C TYR A 3 17.42 1.27 -16.94
N SER A 4 16.73 2.40 -16.72
CA SER A 4 16.00 2.65 -15.48
C SER A 4 15.05 1.46 -15.20
N PRO A 5 15.01 0.92 -13.96
CA PRO A 5 14.08 -0.14 -13.56
C PRO A 5 12.62 0.19 -13.88
N LEU A 6 12.28 1.47 -14.02
CA LEU A 6 10.95 1.94 -14.40
C LEU A 6 10.67 1.75 -15.89
N VAL A 7 11.67 1.90 -16.76
CA VAL A 7 11.55 1.50 -18.17
C VAL A 7 11.40 0.00 -18.27
N GLN A 8 12.15 -0.79 -17.48
CA GLN A 8 11.94 -2.23 -17.44
C GLN A 8 10.56 -2.61 -16.90
N PHE A 9 10.02 -1.92 -15.89
CA PHE A 9 8.68 -2.17 -15.36
C PHE A 9 7.59 -1.81 -16.37
N VAL A 10 7.67 -0.65 -17.02
CA VAL A 10 6.73 -0.21 -18.07
C VAL A 10 6.86 -1.08 -19.31
N VAL A 11 8.08 -1.48 -19.70
CA VAL A 11 8.32 -2.37 -20.86
C VAL A 11 7.90 -3.82 -20.55
N LEU A 12 8.12 -4.34 -19.34
CA LEU A 12 7.61 -5.66 -18.92
C LEU A 12 6.09 -5.67 -18.83
N ALA A 13 5.48 -4.61 -18.30
CA ALA A 13 4.01 -4.48 -18.28
C ALA A 13 3.43 -4.35 -19.70
N SER A 14 4.13 -3.68 -20.62
CA SER A 14 3.70 -3.50 -22.02
C SER A 14 3.93 -4.73 -22.90
N THR A 15 4.86 -5.62 -22.55
CA THR A 15 5.20 -6.82 -23.33
C THR A 15 4.35 -8.04 -22.95
N LEU A 16 3.63 -8.00 -21.82
CA LEU A 16 2.63 -8.99 -21.42
C LEU A 16 1.27 -8.81 -22.12
N ARG A 17 1.25 -8.34 -23.37
CA ARG A 17 0.02 -8.39 -24.19
C ARG A 17 -0.31 -9.86 -24.47
N PRO A 18 -1.51 -10.36 -24.13
CA PRO A 18 -1.96 -11.65 -24.60
C PRO A 18 -2.03 -11.61 -26.13
N GLN A 19 -1.38 -12.57 -26.80
CA GLN A 19 -1.64 -12.78 -28.21
C GLN A 19 -3.12 -13.16 -28.36
N SER A 20 -3.82 -12.41 -29.20
CA SER A 20 -5.22 -12.61 -29.57
C SER A 20 -5.45 -14.07 -30.00
N THR A 21 -6.13 -14.85 -29.18
CA THR A 21 -6.71 -16.12 -29.59
C THR A 21 -8.10 -15.86 -30.18
N ALA A 22 -8.30 -16.42 -31.36
CA ALA A 22 -9.45 -16.27 -32.25
C ALA A 22 -10.82 -16.37 -31.56
N SER A 23 -11.74 -15.54 -32.07
CA SER A 23 -13.16 -15.45 -31.72
C SER A 23 -13.92 -16.75 -31.97
N PHE A 24 -14.58 -17.26 -30.92
CA PHE A 24 -15.66 -18.24 -31.03
C PHE A 24 -17.01 -17.50 -30.89
N SER A 25 -17.85 -17.61 -31.93
CA SER A 25 -19.21 -17.07 -31.94
C SER A 25 -20.18 -18.08 -31.34
N ILE A 26 -20.94 -17.67 -30.32
CA ILE A 26 -22.05 -18.46 -29.73
C ILE A 26 -23.38 -17.75 -30.09
N PRO A 27 -24.43 -18.48 -30.53
CA PRO A 27 -25.67 -17.87 -30.99
C PRO A 27 -26.57 -17.36 -29.84
N ALA A 28 -27.36 -16.34 -30.17
CA ALA A 28 -28.21 -15.57 -29.27
C ALA A 28 -29.38 -16.37 -28.67
N PRO A 29 -29.75 -16.15 -27.40
CA PRO A 29 -30.96 -16.71 -26.82
C PRO A 29 -32.21 -15.86 -27.10
N THR A 30 -33.31 -16.58 -27.32
CA THR A 30 -34.69 -16.12 -27.59
C THR A 30 -35.34 -15.48 -26.34
N PRO A 31 -36.23 -14.47 -26.48
CA PRO A 31 -36.72 -13.68 -25.33
C PRO A 31 -37.83 -14.38 -24.54
N GLN A 32 -37.78 -14.25 -23.21
CA GLN A 32 -38.88 -14.57 -22.28
C GLN A 32 -39.52 -13.30 -21.68
N PRO A 33 -40.81 -13.35 -21.32
CA PRO A 33 -41.60 -12.18 -20.96
C PRO A 33 -41.41 -11.68 -19.52
N SER A 34 -41.74 -10.40 -19.36
CA SER A 34 -41.52 -9.48 -18.26
C SER A 34 -42.16 -9.86 -16.91
N ARG A 35 -41.33 -9.91 -15.86
CA ARG A 35 -41.75 -9.80 -14.46
C ARG A 35 -41.50 -8.37 -13.96
N THR A 36 -42.57 -7.67 -13.61
CA THR A 36 -42.56 -6.38 -12.93
C THR A 36 -41.96 -6.52 -11.53
N SER A 37 -40.83 -5.85 -11.30
CA SER A 37 -40.16 -5.71 -10.01
C SER A 37 -40.37 -4.29 -9.46
N PRO A 38 -40.37 -4.09 -8.13
CA PRO A 38 -40.73 -2.83 -7.51
C PRO A 38 -39.65 -1.76 -7.70
N VAL A 39 -40.12 -0.51 -7.72
CA VAL A 39 -39.39 0.74 -7.91
C VAL A 39 -38.16 0.83 -6.99
N PRO A 40 -36.93 1.01 -7.53
CA PRO A 40 -35.75 1.28 -6.71
C PRO A 40 -35.79 2.71 -6.17
N ALA A 41 -35.40 2.86 -4.91
CA ALA A 41 -35.19 4.14 -4.26
C ALA A 41 -34.19 5.01 -5.04
N ASN A 42 -34.45 6.32 -5.05
CA ASN A 42 -33.68 7.32 -5.79
C ASN A 42 -32.16 7.16 -5.61
N PRO A 43 -31.37 7.28 -6.69
CA PRO A 43 -29.91 7.29 -6.59
C PRO A 43 -29.44 8.52 -5.78
N PRO A 44 -28.41 8.36 -4.94
CA PRO A 44 -27.81 9.48 -4.20
C PRO A 44 -27.23 10.52 -5.17
N SER A 45 -27.43 11.80 -4.84
CA SER A 45 -26.96 12.97 -5.59
C SER A 45 -25.45 12.92 -5.89
N PRO A 46 -25.01 13.14 -7.15
CA PRO A 46 -23.61 12.98 -7.57
C PRO A 46 -22.65 14.13 -7.20
N HIS A 47 -23.02 15.07 -6.32
CA HIS A 47 -22.22 16.30 -6.10
C HIS A 47 -22.04 16.72 -4.64
N SER A 48 -21.79 15.78 -3.73
CA SER A 48 -21.14 16.13 -2.46
C SER A 48 -19.62 15.97 -2.62
N PRO A 49 -18.80 17.00 -2.33
CA PRO A 49 -17.35 16.82 -2.27
C PRO A 49 -17.05 15.71 -1.24
N PRO A 50 -16.07 14.83 -1.50
CA PRO A 50 -15.77 13.72 -0.62
C PRO A 50 -15.58 14.24 0.81
N SER A 51 -16.44 13.78 1.72
CA SER A 51 -16.39 14.08 3.14
C SER A 51 -15.00 13.73 3.66
N LYS A 52 -14.34 14.69 4.29
CA LYS A 52 -13.05 14.50 4.97
C LYS A 52 -13.21 13.41 6.01
N CYS A 53 -12.59 12.26 5.76
CA CYS A 53 -12.42 11.19 6.73
C CYS A 53 -11.84 11.75 8.04
N ASP A 54 -12.38 11.36 9.18
CA ASP A 54 -12.14 12.08 10.43
C ASP A 54 -10.89 11.56 11.16
N PHE A 55 -9.76 11.94 10.58
CA PHE A 55 -8.42 12.00 11.12
C PHE A 55 -8.31 12.88 12.38
N ARG A 56 -9.26 12.90 13.33
CA ARG A 56 -9.30 13.91 14.43
C ARG A 56 -8.03 14.07 15.26
N SER A 57 -7.15 13.07 15.26
CA SER A 57 -5.86 13.10 15.96
C SER A 57 -4.65 13.40 15.07
N PHE A 58 -4.83 13.44 13.75
CA PHE A 58 -3.77 13.69 12.77
C PHE A 58 -3.95 15.07 12.12
N GLU A 59 -2.91 15.88 12.22
CA GLU A 59 -2.84 17.15 11.51
C GLU A 59 -1.86 16.98 10.34
N PHE A 60 -2.33 17.15 9.11
CA PHE A 60 -1.48 17.10 7.92
C PHE A 60 -1.20 18.48 7.38
N ASP A 61 0.03 18.68 6.92
CA ASP A 61 0.39 19.80 6.09
C ASP A 61 -0.39 19.71 4.76
N PRO A 62 -1.17 20.75 4.37
CA PRO A 62 -2.01 20.68 3.19
C PRO A 62 -1.23 20.70 1.87
N THR A 63 0.02 21.15 1.88
CA THR A 63 0.86 21.29 0.69
C THR A 63 1.66 20.01 0.42
N THR A 64 2.30 19.49 1.46
CA THR A 64 3.20 18.32 1.37
C THR A 64 2.48 17.01 1.65
N GLY A 65 1.36 17.06 2.38
CA GLY A 65 0.67 15.89 2.90
C GLY A 65 1.39 15.22 4.08
N ILE A 66 2.46 15.81 4.61
CA ILE A 66 3.20 15.26 5.75
C ILE A 66 2.42 15.48 7.05
N CYS A 67 2.37 14.47 7.91
CA CYS A 67 1.75 14.56 9.23
C CYS A 67 2.60 15.43 10.16
N ARG A 68 2.03 16.56 10.58
CA ARG A 68 2.62 17.51 11.55
C ARG A 68 2.37 17.07 12.99
N ARG A 69 1.22 16.46 13.26
CA ARG A 69 0.85 15.99 14.60
C ARG A 69 0.13 14.64 14.52
N PRO A 70 0.65 13.59 15.17
CA PRO A 70 1.99 13.52 15.74
C PRO A 70 3.05 13.61 14.63
N SER A 71 4.16 14.29 14.90
CA SER A 71 5.23 14.51 13.90
C SER A 71 6.08 13.27 13.66
N THR A 72 6.02 12.27 14.53
CA THR A 72 6.83 11.06 14.44
C THR A 72 6.12 9.87 15.06
N PHE A 73 6.28 8.71 14.43
CA PHE A 73 5.72 7.43 14.82
C PHE A 73 6.86 6.50 15.21
N ARG A 74 6.73 5.87 16.38
CA ARG A 74 7.74 4.95 16.91
C ARG A 74 7.27 3.51 16.71
N TYR A 75 8.14 2.70 16.13
CA TYR A 75 8.01 1.25 16.04
C TYR A 75 9.15 0.59 16.82
N ASP A 76 8.79 -0.27 17.75
CA ASP A 76 9.74 -1.11 18.48
C ASP A 76 9.57 -2.54 17.93
N ASP A 77 10.62 -3.08 17.34
CA ASP A 77 10.63 -4.47 16.86
C ASP A 77 10.88 -5.40 18.05
N ASP A 78 9.80 -5.90 18.64
CA ASP A 78 9.85 -6.74 19.85
C ASP A 78 10.34 -8.19 19.53
N VAL A 79 10.75 -8.51 18.29
CA VAL A 79 11.02 -9.90 17.85
C VAL A 79 12.41 -10.40 18.26
N ASP A 80 13.38 -9.50 18.47
CA ASP A 80 14.75 -9.87 18.87
C ASP A 80 15.18 -8.96 20.05
N ASP A 81 15.92 -9.50 21.05
CA ASP A 81 16.48 -8.71 22.19
C ASP A 81 17.43 -7.57 21.75
N ASN A 82 17.73 -7.49 20.45
CA ASN A 82 18.53 -6.46 19.80
C ASN A 82 17.71 -5.57 18.84
N GLY A 83 16.38 -5.63 18.93
CA GLY A 83 15.45 -4.90 18.07
C GLY A 83 15.66 -3.39 18.19
N GLY A 84 16.11 -2.76 17.10
CA GLY A 84 16.27 -1.32 17.05
C GLY A 84 14.91 -0.61 16.99
N THR A 85 14.78 0.48 17.73
CA THR A 85 13.63 1.39 17.56
C THR A 85 13.72 2.10 16.22
N GLN A 86 12.66 2.02 15.42
CA GLN A 86 12.53 2.75 14.16
C GLN A 86 11.55 3.92 14.31
N TYR A 87 11.87 5.01 13.64
CA TYR A 87 11.04 6.22 13.61
C TYR A 87 10.54 6.47 12.19
N PHE A 88 9.28 6.85 12.08
CA PHE A 88 8.63 7.14 10.81
C PHE A 88 7.94 8.49 10.83
N VAL A 89 7.79 9.08 9.65
CA VAL A 89 6.88 10.18 9.36
C VAL A 89 5.75 9.63 8.50
N VAL A 90 4.51 10.02 8.80
CA VAL A 90 3.35 9.65 7.98
C VAL A 90 3.15 10.68 6.90
N ARG A 91 2.97 10.23 5.66
CA ARG A 91 2.54 11.05 4.53
C ARG A 91 1.16 10.59 4.08
N ASN A 92 0.22 11.52 4.05
CA ASN A 92 -1.11 11.31 3.52
C ASN A 92 -1.06 11.12 1.99
N VAL A 93 -2.04 10.40 1.47
CA VAL A 93 -2.22 10.14 0.05
C VAL A 93 -3.65 10.48 -0.37
N PRO A 94 -3.93 10.63 -1.68
CA PRO A 94 -5.29 10.87 -2.15
C PRO A 94 -6.28 9.80 -1.68
N GLY A 95 -7.43 10.24 -1.16
CA GLY A 95 -8.52 9.40 -0.63
C GLY A 95 -9.62 9.09 -1.64
N ASN A 96 -9.29 8.96 -2.92
CA ASN A 96 -10.24 8.73 -4.03
C ASN A 96 -10.61 7.25 -4.24
N GLY A 97 -10.52 6.43 -3.18
CA GLY A 97 -10.67 4.97 -3.24
C GLY A 97 -9.44 4.21 -3.75
N ASP A 98 -8.37 4.91 -4.14
CA ASP A 98 -7.10 4.31 -4.59
C ASP A 98 -5.96 4.46 -3.56
N CYS A 99 -6.28 4.79 -2.31
CA CYS A 99 -5.29 5.17 -1.29
C CYS A 99 -4.21 4.11 -1.08
N LEU A 100 -4.54 2.81 -1.15
CA LEU A 100 -3.57 1.72 -1.04
C LEU A 100 -2.52 1.78 -2.18
N PHE A 101 -2.97 1.91 -3.43
CA PHE A 101 -2.10 1.97 -4.59
C PHE A 101 -1.24 3.24 -4.56
N HIS A 102 -1.82 4.38 -4.16
CA HIS A 102 -1.06 5.61 -3.94
C HIS A 102 0.01 5.46 -2.85
N ALA A 103 -0.29 4.74 -1.77
CA ALA A 103 0.66 4.51 -0.69
C ALA A 103 1.83 3.63 -1.14
N VAL A 104 1.56 2.53 -1.85
CA VAL A 104 2.59 1.67 -2.43
C VAL A 104 3.47 2.46 -3.40
N LEU A 105 2.86 3.14 -4.37
CA LEU A 105 3.57 3.87 -5.41
C LEU A 105 4.39 5.05 -4.84
N GLY A 106 3.81 5.81 -3.91
CA GLY A 106 4.51 6.89 -3.21
C GLY A 106 5.71 6.39 -2.43
N SER A 107 5.56 5.28 -1.69
CA SER A 107 6.67 4.64 -0.98
C SER A 107 7.78 4.19 -1.94
N VAL A 108 7.41 3.57 -3.06
CA VAL A 108 8.34 3.15 -4.12
C VAL A 108 9.11 4.36 -4.68
N PHE A 109 8.43 5.43 -5.07
CA PHE A 109 9.09 6.60 -5.66
C PHE A 109 9.99 7.35 -4.68
N VAL A 110 9.55 7.58 -3.44
CA VAL A 110 10.43 8.20 -2.43
C VAL A 110 11.66 7.32 -2.23
N SER A 111 11.47 6.00 -2.12
CA SER A 111 12.59 5.10 -1.88
C SER A 111 13.58 4.98 -3.04
N MET A 112 13.16 5.30 -4.27
CA MET A 112 14.03 5.33 -5.44
C MET A 112 14.61 6.74 -5.69
N GLY A 113 14.34 7.72 -4.82
CA GLY A 113 14.77 9.11 -5.02
C GLY A 113 14.09 9.78 -6.22
N MET A 114 12.93 9.28 -6.64
CA MET A 114 12.21 9.76 -7.81
C MET A 114 11.26 10.93 -7.50
N ILE A 115 10.81 11.03 -6.24
CA ILE A 115 10.01 12.17 -5.77
C ILE A 115 10.57 12.64 -4.44
N ASN A 116 10.46 13.95 -4.20
CA ASN A 116 10.72 14.51 -2.90
C ASN A 116 9.58 14.07 -1.94
N PRO A 117 9.87 13.61 -0.72
CA PRO A 117 8.83 13.30 0.27
C PRO A 117 7.86 14.45 0.51
N ASP A 118 8.27 15.70 0.30
CA ASP A 118 7.47 16.91 0.51
C ASP A 118 6.74 17.39 -0.74
N SER A 119 6.98 16.81 -1.92
CA SER A 119 6.29 17.23 -3.15
C SER A 119 4.87 16.70 -3.20
N ALA A 120 3.91 17.52 -3.62
CA ALA A 120 2.53 17.09 -3.87
C ALA A 120 2.47 15.92 -4.88
N TYR A 121 1.39 15.12 -4.80
CA TYR A 121 1.10 14.09 -5.79
C TYR A 121 0.73 14.75 -7.13
N SER A 122 1.46 14.44 -8.19
CA SER A 122 1.17 14.95 -9.53
C SER A 122 0.17 14.07 -10.28
N ASP A 123 -0.43 14.60 -11.35
CA ASP A 123 -1.32 13.85 -12.24
C ASP A 123 -0.67 12.60 -12.83
N ALA A 124 0.65 12.64 -13.06
CA ALA A 124 1.41 11.47 -13.50
C ALA A 124 1.33 10.32 -12.50
N VAL A 125 1.31 10.61 -11.18
CA VAL A 125 1.16 9.57 -10.15
C VAL A 125 -0.24 8.96 -10.20
N HIS A 126 -1.27 9.76 -10.48
CA HIS A 126 -2.63 9.26 -10.67
C HIS A 126 -2.74 8.31 -11.86
N SER A 127 -2.15 8.65 -13.01
CA SER A 127 -2.13 7.74 -14.17
C SER A 127 -1.42 6.42 -13.84
N MET A 128 -0.29 6.47 -13.12
CA MET A 128 0.45 5.27 -12.74
C MET A 128 -0.27 4.38 -11.72
N VAL A 129 -1.17 4.93 -10.91
CA VAL A 129 -2.04 4.14 -10.02
C VAL A 129 -3.02 3.28 -10.83
N LEU A 130 -3.59 3.83 -11.92
CA LEU A 130 -4.49 3.06 -12.79
C LEU A 130 -3.74 1.94 -13.52
N GLU A 131 -2.54 2.23 -14.02
CA GLU A 131 -1.67 1.21 -14.60
C GLU A 131 -1.31 0.12 -13.58
N MET A 132 -1.04 0.51 -12.32
CA MET A 132 -0.77 -0.44 -11.25
C MET A 132 -1.96 -1.37 -10.97
N ARG A 133 -3.21 -0.84 -10.97
CA ARG A 133 -4.43 -1.66 -10.88
C ARG A 133 -4.52 -2.66 -12.02
N GLN A 134 -4.29 -2.21 -13.25
CA GLN A 134 -4.32 -3.08 -14.44
C GLN A 134 -3.28 -4.20 -14.34
N VAL A 135 -2.06 -3.88 -13.91
CA VAL A 135 -0.98 -4.85 -13.72
C VAL A 135 -1.37 -5.90 -12.67
N VAL A 136 -1.95 -5.50 -11.54
CA VAL A 136 -2.42 -6.44 -10.52
C VAL A 136 -3.52 -7.34 -11.07
N ALA A 137 -4.52 -6.77 -11.75
CA ALA A 137 -5.61 -7.55 -12.36
C ALA A 137 -5.10 -8.54 -13.41
N ASN A 138 -4.15 -8.13 -14.25
CA ASN A 138 -3.52 -9.02 -15.23
C ASN A 138 -2.77 -10.16 -14.54
N PHE A 139 -2.01 -9.86 -13.48
CA PHE A 139 -1.27 -10.90 -12.74
C PHE A 139 -2.20 -11.89 -12.03
N LEU A 140 -3.30 -11.41 -11.43
CA LEU A 140 -4.32 -12.27 -10.80
C LEU A 140 -5.07 -13.14 -11.81
N SER A 141 -5.30 -12.62 -13.03
CA SER A 141 -5.96 -13.37 -14.10
C SER A 141 -5.11 -14.49 -14.72
N SER A 142 -3.80 -14.53 -14.40
CA SER A 142 -2.91 -15.57 -14.92
C SER A 142 -3.15 -16.91 -14.19
N PRO A 143 -3.56 -17.99 -14.89
CA PRO A 143 -3.88 -19.27 -14.25
C PRO A 143 -2.65 -19.95 -13.63
N GLU A 144 -1.47 -19.71 -14.21
CA GLU A 144 -0.19 -20.30 -13.78
C GLU A 144 0.61 -19.38 -12.82
N GLY A 145 0.07 -18.19 -12.52
CA GLY A 145 0.73 -17.23 -11.65
C GLY A 145 0.95 -17.80 -10.25
N THR A 146 2.19 -17.69 -9.76
CA THR A 146 2.57 -18.15 -8.42
C THR A 146 3.12 -16.99 -7.61
N LEU A 147 2.62 -16.84 -6.38
CA LEU A 147 2.94 -15.78 -5.44
C LEU A 147 3.63 -16.36 -4.21
N TYR A 148 4.65 -15.65 -3.75
CA TYR A 148 5.37 -15.97 -2.53
C TYR A 148 4.84 -15.10 -1.40
N VAL A 149 4.34 -15.76 -0.35
CA VAL A 149 3.84 -15.16 0.88
C VAL A 149 4.72 -15.64 2.02
N ASN A 150 5.40 -14.72 2.69
CA ASN A 150 6.27 -15.08 3.81
C ASN A 150 5.53 -14.90 5.13
N ASN A 151 4.96 -15.99 5.63
CA ASN A 151 4.44 -16.07 6.99
C ASN A 151 5.48 -16.76 7.87
N ARG A 152 6.36 -16.00 8.55
CA ARG A 152 7.29 -16.60 9.52
C ARG A 152 6.50 -17.54 10.46
N PRO A 153 6.95 -18.79 10.68
CA PRO A 153 8.24 -19.37 10.29
C PRO A 153 8.30 -20.06 8.91
N ARG A 154 7.21 -20.14 8.13
CA ARG A 154 7.14 -20.91 6.88
C ARG A 154 6.85 -20.04 5.65
N LYS A 155 7.69 -20.18 4.61
CA LYS A 155 7.38 -19.66 3.28
C LYS A 155 6.15 -20.39 2.74
N ARG A 156 5.12 -19.65 2.36
CA ARG A 156 3.90 -20.18 1.73
C ARG A 156 3.88 -19.75 0.27
N ILE A 157 3.56 -20.70 -0.60
CA ILE A 157 3.31 -20.44 -2.01
C ILE A 157 1.80 -20.40 -2.21
N VAL A 158 1.31 -19.38 -2.92
CA VAL A 158 -0.12 -19.18 -3.23
C VAL A 158 -0.26 -19.03 -4.74
N ARG A 159 -1.20 -19.74 -5.36
CA ARG A 159 -1.49 -19.56 -6.80
C ARG A 159 -2.41 -18.36 -7.00
N CYS A 160 -2.21 -17.60 -8.07
CA CYS A 160 -3.04 -16.44 -8.43
C CYS A 160 -4.52 -16.81 -8.50
N ARG A 161 -4.85 -17.94 -9.12
CA ARG A 161 -6.24 -18.43 -9.21
C ARG A 161 -6.90 -18.64 -7.84
N ASP A 162 -6.15 -19.17 -6.87
CA ASP A 162 -6.67 -19.49 -5.54
C ASP A 162 -6.83 -18.18 -4.73
N LEU A 163 -5.88 -17.24 -4.89
CA LEU A 163 -5.95 -15.91 -4.28
C LEU A 163 -7.12 -15.09 -4.85
N LEU A 164 -7.28 -15.06 -6.18
CA LEU A 164 -8.37 -14.37 -6.86
C LEU A 164 -9.73 -14.94 -6.46
N SER A 165 -9.89 -16.27 -6.48
CA SER A 165 -11.14 -16.92 -6.09
C SER A 165 -11.50 -16.61 -4.63
N SER A 166 -10.53 -16.64 -3.73
CA SER A 166 -10.73 -16.28 -2.32
C SER A 166 -11.11 -14.80 -2.15
N ALA A 167 -10.49 -13.90 -2.92
CA ALA A 167 -10.77 -12.47 -2.86
C ALA A 167 -12.17 -12.14 -3.40
N ALA A 168 -12.51 -12.68 -4.57
CA ALA A 168 -13.83 -12.51 -5.18
C ALA A 168 -14.96 -13.05 -4.29
N MET A 169 -14.75 -14.22 -3.67
CA MET A 169 -15.68 -14.80 -2.71
C MET A 169 -15.88 -13.91 -1.48
N ALA A 170 -14.80 -13.31 -0.94
CA ALA A 170 -14.88 -12.41 0.20
C ALA A 170 -15.67 -11.12 -0.10
N GLU A 171 -15.65 -10.66 -1.36
CA GLU A 171 -16.43 -9.53 -1.85
C GLU A 171 -17.85 -9.92 -2.36
N GLY A 172 -18.21 -11.22 -2.32
CA GLY A 172 -19.52 -11.70 -2.75
C GLY A 172 -19.76 -11.62 -4.26
N MET A 173 -18.71 -11.70 -5.09
CA MET A 173 -18.79 -11.57 -6.55
C MET A 173 -18.04 -12.69 -7.28
N SER A 174 -18.19 -12.78 -8.60
CA SER A 174 -17.39 -13.70 -9.42
C SER A 174 -15.95 -13.21 -9.60
N SER A 175 -15.03 -14.11 -9.97
CA SER A 175 -13.64 -13.76 -10.26
C SER A 175 -13.54 -12.75 -11.41
N GLU A 176 -14.40 -12.89 -12.42
CA GLU A 176 -14.46 -12.01 -13.59
C GLU A 176 -14.95 -10.61 -13.20
N GLU A 177 -15.99 -10.53 -12.37
CA GLU A 177 -16.51 -9.26 -11.86
C GLU A 177 -15.48 -8.57 -10.96
N TYR A 178 -14.81 -9.34 -10.09
CA TYR A 178 -13.72 -8.84 -9.26
C TYR A 178 -12.62 -8.20 -10.11
N LEU A 179 -12.16 -8.92 -11.14
CA LEU A 179 -11.14 -8.42 -12.06
C LEU A 179 -11.61 -7.20 -12.89
N ALA A 180 -12.89 -7.14 -13.25
CA ALA A 180 -13.46 -5.99 -13.95
C ALA A 180 -13.48 -4.76 -13.04
N ARG A 181 -13.97 -4.89 -11.80
CA ARG A 181 -14.02 -3.79 -10.84
C ARG A 181 -12.64 -3.39 -10.32
N LEU A 182 -11.68 -4.31 -10.20
CA LEU A 182 -10.32 -3.98 -9.78
C LEU A 182 -9.62 -3.00 -10.74
N ARG A 183 -9.93 -3.10 -12.03
CA ARG A 183 -9.38 -2.23 -13.10
C ARG A 183 -9.97 -0.83 -13.11
N LEU A 184 -11.11 -0.62 -12.47
CA LEU A 184 -11.73 0.70 -12.39
C LEU A 184 -11.06 1.55 -11.29
N PRO A 185 -11.00 2.88 -11.47
CA PRO A 185 -10.65 3.80 -10.38
C PRO A 185 -11.62 3.64 -9.21
N GLY A 186 -11.14 3.81 -7.97
CA GLY A 186 -11.98 3.66 -6.77
C GLY A 186 -13.19 4.61 -6.77
N ARG A 187 -13.00 5.86 -7.21
CA ARG A 187 -14.07 6.86 -7.37
C ARG A 187 -15.14 6.51 -8.41
N ASP A 188 -14.82 5.61 -9.34
CA ASP A 188 -15.69 5.20 -10.46
C ASP A 188 -16.28 3.80 -10.20
N GLY A 189 -16.42 3.41 -8.93
CA GLY A 189 -17.00 2.12 -8.51
C GLY A 189 -15.99 0.96 -8.46
N GLY A 190 -14.70 1.25 -8.65
CA GLY A 190 -13.64 0.27 -8.53
C GLY A 190 -13.45 -0.28 -7.12
N LEU A 191 -12.78 -1.43 -7.02
CA LEU A 191 -12.50 -2.07 -5.72
C LEU A 191 -11.45 -1.28 -4.93
N TYR A 192 -11.64 -1.20 -3.61
CA TYR A 192 -10.60 -0.77 -2.69
C TYR A 192 -9.50 -1.83 -2.64
N GLY A 193 -8.24 -1.42 -2.60
CA GLY A 193 -7.13 -2.36 -2.50
C GLY A 193 -7.06 -3.01 -1.11
N GLY A 194 -6.70 -4.30 -1.07
CA GLY A 194 -6.56 -5.07 0.17
C GLY A 194 -5.36 -6.01 0.17
N GLY A 195 -5.47 -7.06 0.99
CA GLY A 195 -4.43 -8.10 1.13
C GLY A 195 -4.05 -8.81 -0.18
N PRO A 196 -5.00 -9.21 -1.05
CA PRO A 196 -4.70 -9.81 -2.35
C PRO A 196 -3.84 -8.90 -3.23
N GLU A 197 -4.22 -7.62 -3.36
CA GLU A 197 -3.49 -6.64 -4.18
C GLU A 197 -2.08 -6.42 -3.63
N LEU A 198 -1.95 -6.24 -2.31
CA LEU A 198 -0.65 -6.09 -1.64
C LEU A 198 0.25 -7.30 -1.86
N THR A 199 -0.32 -8.50 -1.81
CA THR A 199 0.42 -9.74 -2.05
C THR A 199 0.99 -9.76 -3.46
N VAL A 200 0.18 -9.42 -4.45
CA VAL A 200 0.61 -9.33 -5.86
C VAL A 200 1.67 -8.24 -6.02
N LEU A 201 1.42 -7.03 -5.50
CA LEU A 201 2.35 -5.90 -5.61
C LEU A 201 3.70 -6.20 -4.97
N SER A 202 3.74 -6.85 -3.80
CA SER A 202 5.00 -7.25 -3.18
C SER A 202 5.83 -8.21 -4.04
N ASN A 203 5.15 -9.11 -4.76
CA ASN A 203 5.79 -10.08 -5.66
C ASN A 203 6.29 -9.41 -6.94
N ILE A 204 5.48 -8.54 -7.54
CA ILE A 204 5.83 -7.82 -8.77
C ILE A 204 6.99 -6.85 -8.50
N LEU A 205 6.90 -6.05 -7.43
CA LEU A 205 7.92 -5.07 -7.06
C LEU A 205 9.18 -5.73 -6.50
N ARG A 206 9.11 -7.02 -6.18
CA ARG A 206 10.13 -7.80 -5.48
C ARG A 206 10.55 -7.21 -4.14
N ARG A 207 9.63 -6.51 -3.48
CA ARG A 207 9.90 -5.71 -2.29
C ARG A 207 8.93 -6.07 -1.17
N PRO A 208 9.43 -6.27 0.05
CA PRO A 208 8.55 -6.49 1.17
C PRO A 208 7.65 -5.30 1.48
N ILE A 209 6.42 -5.59 1.90
CA ILE A 209 5.46 -4.58 2.33
C ILE A 209 5.02 -4.88 3.76
N SER A 210 5.35 -3.95 4.67
CA SER A 210 4.95 -3.99 6.07
C SER A 210 3.71 -3.13 6.26
N ILE A 211 2.66 -3.72 6.84
CA ILE A 211 1.40 -3.04 7.10
C ILE A 211 1.30 -2.78 8.60
N PHE A 212 1.15 -1.51 8.94
CA PHE A 212 1.03 -1.04 10.30
C PHE A 212 -0.40 -0.61 10.56
N HIS A 213 -0.86 -0.88 11.78
CA HIS A 213 -2.14 -0.42 12.29
C HIS A 213 -1.90 0.40 13.56
N LEU A 214 -2.78 1.37 13.79
CA LEU A 214 -2.78 2.12 15.04
C LEU A 214 -3.40 1.25 16.13
N LYS A 215 -2.65 0.97 17.20
CA LYS A 215 -3.26 0.44 18.43
C LYS A 215 -4.12 1.54 19.02
N GLN A 216 -5.44 1.38 18.95
CA GLN A 216 -6.33 2.19 19.76
C GLN A 216 -6.03 1.84 21.22
N ARG A 217 -5.32 2.74 21.92
CA ARG A 217 -5.24 2.67 23.38
C ARG A 217 -6.68 2.76 23.86
N ARG A 218 -7.28 1.63 24.22
CA ARG A 218 -8.47 1.61 25.06
C ARG A 218 -8.09 2.48 26.24
N ARG A 219 -8.69 3.67 26.35
CA ARG A 219 -8.50 4.54 27.50
C ARG A 219 -9.03 3.76 28.70
N HIS A 220 -8.17 2.97 29.32
CA HIS A 220 -8.37 2.63 30.71
C HIS A 220 -8.42 3.98 31.41
N GLN A 221 -9.59 4.32 31.95
CA GLN A 221 -9.88 5.56 32.66
C GLN A 221 -9.10 5.61 33.99
N SER A 222 -7.79 5.46 33.96
CA SER A 222 -6.93 5.79 35.09
C SER A 222 -6.64 7.29 35.01
N SER A 223 -7.61 8.06 35.49
CA SER A 223 -7.53 9.49 35.77
C SER A 223 -6.48 9.76 36.84
N ILE A 224 -5.22 9.95 36.46
CA ILE A 224 -4.23 10.60 37.34
C ILE A 224 -3.49 11.66 36.53
N ALA A 225 -3.59 12.88 37.03
CA ALA A 225 -3.25 14.13 36.38
C ALA A 225 -1.74 14.37 36.19
N GLY A 226 -1.41 15.17 35.19
CA GLY A 226 -0.22 16.04 35.22
C GLY A 226 0.97 15.58 34.39
N GLY A 227 1.09 16.09 33.14
CA GLY A 227 2.35 16.06 32.40
C GLY A 227 2.18 16.28 30.90
N GLY A 228 2.34 17.53 30.44
CA GLY A 228 2.25 17.94 29.02
C GLY A 228 3.45 17.52 28.15
N GLY A 229 3.79 16.22 28.15
CA GLY A 229 4.82 15.65 27.28
C GLY A 229 4.27 15.30 25.91
N GLY A 230 5.02 15.63 24.84
CA GLY A 230 4.64 15.41 23.44
C GLY A 230 4.05 14.02 23.17
N GLN A 231 2.88 13.99 22.56
CA GLN A 231 2.12 12.77 22.31
C GLN A 231 2.77 11.95 21.20
N LEU A 232 3.63 10.99 21.57
CA LEU A 232 4.12 9.96 20.65
C LEU A 232 3.05 8.89 20.43
N SER A 233 2.74 8.62 19.17
CA SER A 233 1.86 7.51 18.79
C SER A 233 2.69 6.26 18.53
N ARG A 234 2.39 5.18 19.26
CA ARG A 234 2.98 3.85 19.03
C ARG A 234 2.16 3.14 17.95
N ILE A 235 2.85 2.63 16.93
CA ILE A 235 2.26 1.79 15.88
C ILE A 235 2.59 0.34 16.16
N THR A 236 1.74 -0.58 15.68
CA THR A 236 2.08 -2.00 15.66
C THR A 236 1.88 -2.59 14.29
N THR A 237 2.69 -3.61 14.02
CA THR A 237 2.56 -4.44 12.83
C THR A 237 1.53 -5.52 13.11
N ASP A 238 0.40 -5.49 12.41
CA ASP A 238 -0.56 -6.60 12.44
C ASP A 238 -0.13 -7.74 11.50
N GLY A 239 0.88 -7.51 10.66
CA GLY A 239 1.51 -8.53 9.85
C GLY A 239 2.40 -7.94 8.77
N VAL A 240 3.38 -8.73 8.34
CA VAL A 240 4.11 -8.46 7.10
C VAL A 240 3.42 -9.25 6.00
N VAL A 241 2.68 -8.57 5.12
CA VAL A 241 1.85 -9.23 4.09
C VAL A 241 2.72 -10.00 3.09
N SER A 242 3.97 -9.58 2.90
CA SER A 242 4.98 -10.44 2.27
C SER A 242 6.38 -9.91 2.52
N ASN A 243 7.24 -10.76 3.08
CA ASN A 243 8.70 -10.64 2.98
C ASN A 243 9.15 -11.58 1.85
N ALA A 244 8.92 -11.21 0.59
CA ALA A 244 9.57 -11.90 -0.50
C ALA A 244 11.07 -11.57 -0.45
N VAL A 245 11.82 -12.33 0.35
CA VAL A 245 13.28 -12.33 0.34
C VAL A 245 13.66 -13.02 -0.97
N PHE A 246 13.69 -12.25 -2.05
CA PHE A 246 14.40 -12.69 -3.24
C PHE A 246 15.85 -12.83 -2.81
N PHE A 247 16.41 -14.02 -3.00
CA PHE A 247 17.83 -14.20 -2.93
C PHE A 247 18.43 -13.14 -3.87
N THR A 248 19.08 -12.12 -3.33
CA THR A 248 20.16 -11.48 -4.06
C THR A 248 21.05 -12.64 -4.50
N LEU A 249 21.31 -12.72 -5.80
CA LEU A 249 22.09 -13.79 -6.42
C LEU A 249 23.56 -13.81 -5.95
N ASP A 250 23.89 -13.04 -4.91
CA ASP A 250 25.14 -13.09 -4.17
C ASP A 250 24.95 -14.01 -2.95
N GLY A 251 24.79 -15.30 -3.23
CA GLY A 251 25.01 -16.39 -2.27
C GLY A 251 26.48 -16.50 -1.82
N ARG A 252 27.19 -15.38 -1.63
CA ARG A 252 28.41 -15.38 -0.84
C ARG A 252 27.98 -15.36 0.62
N GLN A 253 27.97 -16.55 1.21
CA GLN A 253 28.06 -16.74 2.65
C GLN A 253 29.01 -15.69 3.21
N GLN A 254 28.49 -14.70 3.92
CA GLN A 254 29.33 -13.84 4.74
C GLN A 254 29.91 -14.75 5.81
N GLY A 255 31.21 -15.00 5.71
CA GLY A 255 31.94 -15.76 6.71
C GLY A 255 31.76 -15.14 8.10
N PRO A 256 31.83 -15.94 9.17
CA PRO A 256 31.76 -15.45 10.54
C PRO A 256 32.93 -14.50 10.78
N GLY A 257 32.67 -13.19 10.83
CA GLY A 257 33.69 -12.20 11.20
C GLY A 257 33.63 -10.83 10.55
N GLN A 258 32.80 -10.58 9.54
CA GLN A 258 32.70 -9.24 8.93
C GLN A 258 31.43 -8.50 9.34
N SER A 259 31.47 -7.94 10.55
CA SER A 259 30.63 -6.80 10.93
C SER A 259 31.17 -5.54 10.25
N SER A 260 30.93 -5.39 8.95
CA SER A 260 31.08 -4.10 8.29
C SER A 260 29.71 -3.50 8.13
N SER A 261 29.18 -2.93 9.20
CA SER A 261 28.12 -1.92 9.09
C SER A 261 28.61 -0.86 8.11
N PRO A 262 27.96 -0.67 6.95
CA PRO A 262 28.43 0.27 5.97
C PRO A 262 28.37 1.69 6.56
N PRO A 263 29.34 2.57 6.26
CA PRO A 263 29.43 3.90 6.85
C PRO A 263 28.12 4.69 6.66
N ILE A 264 27.73 5.37 7.74
CA ILE A 264 26.45 6.08 7.97
C ILE A 264 26.26 7.32 7.05
N SER A 265 27.20 7.63 6.16
CA SER A 265 27.24 8.90 5.43
C SER A 265 26.48 8.98 4.11
N SER A 266 25.72 7.95 3.72
CA SER A 266 24.84 8.04 2.53
C SER A 266 23.46 8.59 2.96
N PRO A 267 23.07 9.83 2.59
CA PRO A 267 21.99 10.58 3.24
C PRO A 267 20.59 9.97 3.13
N LEU A 268 20.39 9.02 2.22
CA LEU A 268 19.09 8.40 1.98
C LEU A 268 19.32 6.96 1.52
N LYS A 269 19.84 6.08 2.40
CA LYS A 269 19.63 4.64 2.22
C LYS A 269 18.15 4.37 2.43
N CYS A 270 17.39 4.65 1.40
CA CYS A 270 15.99 4.38 1.32
C CYS A 270 15.76 2.90 1.61
N SER A 271 14.89 2.63 2.57
CA SER A 271 14.54 1.27 2.96
C SER A 271 14.06 0.47 1.73
N TRP A 272 14.66 -0.69 1.49
CA TRP A 272 14.16 -1.65 0.51
C TRP A 272 12.74 -2.11 0.86
N HIS A 273 12.38 -2.10 2.15
CA HIS A 273 11.02 -2.39 2.62
C HIS A 273 10.10 -1.18 2.45
N LEU A 274 8.89 -1.44 1.94
CA LEU A 274 7.80 -0.49 1.88
C LEU A 274 7.00 -0.55 3.18
N ASN A 275 6.66 0.61 3.74
CA ASN A 275 5.93 0.70 5.01
C ASN A 275 4.64 1.49 4.78
N ILE A 276 3.50 0.88 5.10
CA ILE A 276 2.18 1.47 4.89
C ILE A 276 1.44 1.48 6.22
N LEU A 277 0.89 2.62 6.60
CA LEU A 277 0.01 2.76 7.75
C LEU A 277 -1.44 2.69 7.29
N ILE A 278 -2.24 1.81 7.89
CA ILE A 278 -3.68 1.80 7.73
C ILE A 278 -4.30 2.52 8.92
N VAL A 279 -5.05 3.57 8.64
CA VAL A 279 -5.78 4.36 9.64
C VAL A 279 -7.28 4.17 9.46
N ASP A 280 -8.02 4.26 10.57
CA ASP A 280 -9.47 4.36 10.54
C ASP A 280 -9.86 5.77 10.09
N ALA A 281 -10.64 5.83 9.02
CA ALA A 281 -11.08 7.06 8.37
C ALA A 281 -12.44 7.54 8.89
N GLY A 282 -13.08 6.79 9.80
CA GLY A 282 -14.46 6.99 10.24
C GLY A 282 -15.44 6.16 9.43
N ASP A 283 -16.65 5.95 9.98
CA ASP A 283 -17.75 5.21 9.34
C ASP A 283 -17.38 3.79 8.89
N GLY A 284 -16.41 3.16 9.56
CA GLY A 284 -15.89 1.84 9.21
C GLY A 284 -14.98 1.83 7.98
N GLN A 285 -14.67 2.99 7.40
CA GLN A 285 -13.75 3.12 6.28
C GLN A 285 -12.30 3.11 6.76
N LYS A 286 -11.42 2.56 5.92
CA LYS A 286 -9.98 2.53 6.17
C LYS A 286 -9.26 3.36 5.11
N HIS A 287 -8.21 4.05 5.52
CA HIS A 287 -7.36 4.83 4.62
C HIS A 287 -5.91 4.42 4.77
N ALA A 288 -5.20 4.28 3.65
CA ALA A 288 -3.79 3.94 3.64
C ALA A 288 -2.94 5.23 3.59
N CYS A 289 -1.83 5.24 4.31
CA CYS A 289 -0.83 6.31 4.28
C CYS A 289 0.57 5.72 4.09
N VAL A 290 1.51 6.52 3.61
CA VAL A 290 2.92 6.10 3.51
C VAL A 290 3.62 6.34 4.83
N LEU A 291 4.37 5.34 5.32
CA LEU A 291 5.33 5.51 6.41
C LEU A 291 6.73 5.67 5.82
N LEU A 292 7.28 6.87 5.96
CA LEU A 292 8.62 7.21 5.49
C LEU A 292 9.61 7.11 6.65
N PRO A 293 10.76 6.41 6.51
CA PRO A 293 11.78 6.38 7.54
C PRO A 293 12.23 7.80 7.91
N SER A 294 12.16 8.12 9.20
CA SER A 294 12.62 9.41 9.74
C SER A 294 14.13 9.37 9.90
N VAL A 295 14.89 9.50 8.80
CA VAL A 295 16.36 9.50 8.84
C VAL A 295 16.85 10.90 9.21
N SER A 296 16.53 11.42 10.41
CA SER A 296 16.91 12.78 10.83
C SER A 296 16.53 13.89 9.83
N ILE A 297 15.64 13.60 8.85
CA ILE A 297 15.25 14.46 7.72
C ILE A 297 14.64 15.78 8.23
N LEU A 298 14.31 15.86 9.53
CA LEU A 298 13.66 17.00 10.16
C LEU A 298 14.48 17.73 11.23
N HIS A 299 15.67 17.27 11.63
CA HIS A 299 16.45 17.97 12.67
C HIS A 299 17.41 19.05 12.17
N ASN A 300 17.39 19.38 10.87
CA ASN A 300 17.97 20.62 10.35
C ASN A 300 16.97 21.78 10.31
N VAL A 301 15.83 21.67 11.00
CA VAL A 301 15.14 22.88 11.48
C VAL A 301 16.05 23.49 12.53
N ARG A 302 16.91 24.42 12.10
CA ARG A 302 17.60 25.37 12.98
C ARG A 302 16.57 25.81 14.01
N GLN A 303 16.73 25.42 15.26
CA GLN A 303 16.03 26.11 16.33
C GLN A 303 16.39 27.59 16.15
N PRO A 304 15.41 28.51 16.04
CA PRO A 304 15.73 29.92 16.10
C PRO A 304 16.45 30.12 17.43
N SER A 305 17.73 30.49 17.35
CA SER A 305 18.49 30.95 18.49
C SER A 305 17.79 32.22 18.98
N TYR A 306 16.94 32.05 19.99
CA TYR A 306 16.39 33.13 20.80
C TYR A 306 17.46 33.63 21.76
#